data_AF-A0A5C9CFD4-F1
#
_entry.id   AF-A0A5C9CFD4-F1
#
_cell.length_a   1.000
_cell.length_b   1.000
_cell.length_c   1.000
_cell.angle_alpha   90.00
_cell.angle_beta   90.00
_cell.angle_gamma   90.00
#
_symmetry.space_group_name_H-M   'P 1'
#
loop_
_entity.id
_entity.type
_entity.pdbx_description
1 polymer ?
#
loop_
_entity_poly.entity_id
_entity_poly.type
_entity_poly.pdbx_seq_one_letter_code
_entity_poly.pdbx_strand_id
1 'polypeptide(L)'
;MSDVGLNRIATVAPVDEADASPRVAAVFSDIKQTKRLDFVPNFWRVLATNPDLLEMTWSRLKALMHPEAVGRTSPLDAVTREIIALAVSATNGCRYCVNSHTTAARKLGLNVEALGEVLAITALFNSTNALADGFQIEPDVLPPL
;
A
#
# COMPACT_ATOMS: atom_id res chain seq x y z
N MET A 1 22.54 9.09 -26.93
CA MET A 1 22.07 8.41 -25.70
C MET A 1 21.69 7.01 -26.11
N SER A 2 22.67 6.11 -26.07
CA SER A 2 22.51 4.72 -26.48
C SER A 2 21.55 4.03 -25.51
N ASP A 3 20.43 3.59 -26.09
CA ASP A 3 19.49 2.64 -25.54
C ASP A 3 20.25 1.37 -25.13
N VAL A 4 20.37 1.16 -23.82
CA VAL A 4 20.61 -0.18 -23.27
C VAL A 4 19.31 -0.53 -22.56
N GLY A 5 18.49 -1.31 -23.24
CA GLY A 5 17.27 -1.94 -22.74
C GLY A 5 17.51 -2.88 -21.56
N LEU A 6 17.94 -2.33 -20.43
CA LEU A 6 17.64 -2.88 -19.11
C LEU A 6 16.21 -2.47 -18.80
N ASN A 7 15.36 -3.46 -18.52
CA ASN A 7 13.97 -3.26 -18.12
C ASN A 7 13.91 -2.32 -16.90
N ARG A 8 13.74 -1.00 -17.15
CA ARG A 8 13.81 0.03 -16.11
C ARG A 8 12.56 -0.05 -15.25
N ILE A 9 12.70 -0.59 -14.05
CA ILE A 9 11.57 -0.80 -13.12
C ILE A 9 11.24 0.43 -12.25
N ALA A 10 12.13 1.43 -12.18
CA ALA A 10 11.95 2.65 -11.40
C ALA A 10 12.79 3.83 -11.93
N THR A 11 12.53 5.04 -11.43
CA THR A 11 13.28 6.24 -11.80
C THR A 11 14.70 6.26 -11.24
N VAL A 12 14.96 5.51 -10.16
CA VAL A 12 16.27 5.26 -9.56
C VAL A 12 16.58 3.76 -9.56
N ALA A 13 17.86 3.39 -9.49
CA ALA A 13 18.25 1.99 -9.36
C ALA A 13 17.80 1.46 -7.99
N PRO A 14 17.03 0.36 -7.92
CA PRO A 14 16.68 -0.27 -6.66
C PRO A 14 17.92 -0.88 -6.00
N VAL A 15 17.96 -0.87 -4.67
CA VAL A 15 19.00 -1.58 -3.90
C VAL A 15 18.72 -3.09 -3.98
N ASP A 16 19.69 -3.87 -4.43
CA ASP A 16 19.61 -5.33 -4.40
C ASP A 16 19.67 -5.85 -2.96
N GLU A 17 18.99 -6.96 -2.66
CA GLU A 17 19.05 -7.56 -1.33
C GLU A 17 20.47 -8.05 -0.99
N ALA A 18 21.24 -8.51 -1.98
CA ALA A 18 22.61 -8.98 -1.78
C ALA A 18 23.61 -7.84 -1.50
N ASP A 19 23.31 -6.63 -2.00
CA ASP A 19 24.19 -5.46 -1.89
C ASP A 19 23.74 -4.49 -0.76
N ALA A 20 22.69 -4.85 -0.02
CA ALA A 20 22.15 -4.01 1.04
C ALA A 20 23.15 -3.83 2.19
N SER A 21 23.32 -2.58 2.65
CA SER A 21 24.07 -2.30 3.87
C SER A 21 23.44 -3.04 5.07
N PRO A 22 24.19 -3.32 6.16
CA PRO A 22 23.64 -4.01 7.32
C PRO A 22 22.36 -3.37 7.88
N ARG A 23 22.27 -2.03 7.80
CA ARG A 23 21.10 -1.24 8.19
C ARG A 23 19.88 -1.52 7.31
N VAL A 24 20.05 -1.49 5.98
CA VAL A 24 18.96 -1.78 5.02
C VAL A 24 18.56 -3.26 5.08
N ALA A 25 19.53 -4.17 5.18
CA ALA A 25 19.31 -5.60 5.25
C ALA A 25 18.44 -5.99 6.48
N ALA A 26 18.61 -5.31 7.62
CA ALA A 26 17.78 -5.51 8.79
C ALA A 26 16.30 -5.17 8.50
N VAL A 27 16.03 -4.04 7.83
CA VAL A 27 14.67 -3.64 7.46
C VAL A 27 14.07 -4.60 6.42
N PHE A 28 14.87 -5.03 5.43
CA PHE A 28 14.46 -6.02 4.45
C PHE A 28 14.08 -7.36 5.08
N SER A 29 14.85 -7.81 6.06
CA SER A 29 14.52 -9.01 6.83
C SER A 29 13.19 -8.86 7.57
N ASP A 30 12.96 -7.72 8.23
CA ASP A 30 11.70 -7.46 8.94
C ASP A 30 10.50 -7.37 7.99
N ILE A 31 10.66 -6.77 6.80
CA ILE A 31 9.64 -6.75 5.75
C ILE A 31 9.26 -8.17 5.34
N LYS A 32 10.25 -9.02 5.04
CA LYS A 32 10.01 -10.41 4.63
C LYS A 32 9.32 -11.22 5.72
N GLN A 33 9.77 -11.10 6.97
CA GLN A 33 9.17 -11.79 8.11
C GLN A 33 7.73 -11.33 8.35
N THR A 34 7.51 -10.01 8.42
CA THR A 34 6.19 -9.43 8.73
C THR A 34 5.18 -9.74 7.63
N LYS A 35 5.56 -9.60 6.35
CA LYS A 35 4.67 -9.82 5.21
C LYS A 35 4.65 -11.27 4.71
N ARG A 36 5.46 -12.16 5.29
CA ARG A 36 5.63 -13.56 4.89
C ARG A 36 5.94 -13.68 3.39
N LEU A 37 7.03 -13.03 2.99
CA LEU A 37 7.51 -12.98 1.60
C LEU A 37 8.94 -13.53 1.51
N ASP A 38 9.24 -14.22 0.42
CA ASP A 38 10.59 -14.73 0.15
C ASP A 38 11.52 -13.67 -0.47
N PHE A 39 10.95 -12.58 -0.97
CA PHE A 39 11.64 -11.48 -1.64
C PHE A 39 11.16 -10.12 -1.12
N VAL A 40 11.96 -9.08 -1.34
CA VAL A 40 11.60 -7.70 -1.02
C VAL A 40 10.97 -7.01 -2.24
N PRO A 41 9.70 -6.57 -2.15
CA PRO A 41 9.03 -5.85 -3.23
C PRO A 41 9.78 -4.60 -3.70
N ASN A 42 9.67 -4.28 -5.00
CA ASN A 42 10.36 -3.15 -5.64
C ASN A 42 10.19 -1.82 -4.90
N PHE A 43 9.00 -1.55 -4.36
CA PHE A 43 8.75 -0.33 -3.58
C PHE A 43 9.76 -0.15 -2.44
N TRP A 44 9.99 -1.20 -1.64
CA TRP A 44 10.94 -1.16 -0.53
C TRP A 44 12.39 -1.09 -1.01
N ARG A 45 12.72 -1.80 -2.08
CA ARG A 45 14.07 -1.74 -2.69
C ARG A 45 14.41 -0.37 -3.26
N VAL A 46 13.41 0.36 -3.77
CA VAL A 46 13.57 1.73 -4.25
C VAL A 46 13.70 2.69 -3.07
N LEU A 47 12.88 2.56 -2.02
CA LEU A 47 13.03 3.41 -0.82
C LEU A 47 14.39 3.21 -0.14
N ALA A 48 14.97 2.02 -0.24
CA ALA A 48 16.28 1.69 0.32
C ALA A 48 17.44 2.52 -0.22
N THR A 49 17.29 3.24 -1.35
CA THR A 49 18.29 4.22 -1.79
C THR A 49 18.48 5.35 -0.78
N ASN A 50 17.54 5.51 0.16
CA ASN A 50 17.62 6.37 1.33
C ASN A 50 17.21 5.56 2.59
N PRO A 51 18.17 5.08 3.40
CA PRO A 51 17.88 4.23 4.56
C PRO A 51 16.93 4.87 5.59
N ASP A 52 17.03 6.18 5.82
CA ASP A 52 16.14 6.88 6.75
C ASP A 52 14.68 6.84 6.23
N LEU A 53 14.49 7.10 4.93
CA LEU A 53 13.18 7.03 4.29
C LEU A 53 12.58 5.63 4.36
N LEU A 54 13.38 4.59 4.09
CA LEU A 54 12.96 3.20 4.19
C LEU A 54 12.46 2.87 5.60
N GLU A 55 13.25 3.18 6.63
CA GLU A 55 12.93 2.87 8.03
C GLU A 55 11.69 3.61 8.51
N MET A 56 11.59 4.91 8.26
CA MET A 56 10.42 5.72 8.64
C MET A 56 9.15 5.20 7.96
N THR A 57 9.23 4.91 6.66
CA THR A 57 8.07 4.44 5.90
C THR A 57 7.65 3.05 6.34
N TRP A 58 8.59 2.12 6.50
CA TRP A 58 8.32 0.77 6.95
C TRP A 58 7.73 0.74 8.36
N SER A 59 8.31 1.49 9.30
CA SER A 59 7.84 1.51 10.69
C SER A 59 6.38 1.97 10.78
N ARG A 60 6.02 3.04 10.05
CA ARG A 60 4.63 3.54 10.00
C ARG A 60 3.71 2.54 9.32
N LEU A 61 4.12 1.95 8.20
CA LEU A 61 3.30 0.97 7.51
C LEU A 61 3.06 -0.27 8.36
N LYS A 62 4.10 -0.80 9.02
CA LYS A 62 4.00 -1.96 9.91
C LYS A 62 3.05 -1.67 11.07
N ALA A 63 3.17 -0.52 11.73
CA ALA A 63 2.28 -0.18 12.85
C ALA A 63 0.79 -0.07 12.47
N LEU A 64 0.49 0.37 11.26
CA LEU A 64 -0.89 0.55 10.78
C LEU A 64 -1.47 -0.72 10.16
N MET A 65 -0.71 -1.39 9.28
CA MET A 65 -1.17 -2.53 8.48
C MET A 65 -0.93 -3.88 9.16
N HIS A 66 0.09 -3.96 10.02
CA HIS A 66 0.48 -5.15 10.79
C HIS A 66 0.59 -4.81 12.29
N PRO A 67 -0.47 -4.25 12.90
CA PRO A 67 -0.44 -3.79 14.29
C PRO A 67 -0.03 -4.89 15.27
N GLU A 68 -0.38 -6.15 14.99
CA GLU A 68 0.04 -7.32 15.76
C GLU A 68 1.57 -7.47 15.83
N ALA A 69 2.29 -7.07 14.78
CA ALA A 69 3.74 -7.16 14.70
C ALA A 69 4.47 -6.09 15.53
N VAL A 70 3.72 -5.15 16.12
CA VAL A 70 4.24 -4.11 17.03
C VAL A 70 3.49 -4.09 18.37
N GLY A 71 2.74 -5.15 18.70
CA GLY A 71 1.98 -5.26 19.96
C GLY A 71 0.78 -4.32 20.07
N ARG A 72 0.30 -3.74 18.96
CA ARG A 72 -0.89 -2.90 18.92
C ARG A 72 -2.12 -3.75 18.61
N THR A 73 -3.21 -3.54 19.34
CA THR A 73 -4.52 -4.07 18.97
C THR A 73 -5.21 -3.10 18.01
N SER A 74 -5.78 -3.62 16.92
CA SER A 74 -6.59 -2.83 16.00
C SER A 74 -8.04 -3.31 16.04
N PRO A 75 -9.02 -2.37 16.02
CA PRO A 75 -10.43 -2.73 15.90
C PRO A 75 -10.82 -3.15 14.47
N LEU A 76 -9.95 -2.95 13.48
CA LEU A 76 -10.15 -3.38 12.11
C LEU A 76 -9.39 -4.68 11.87
N ASP A 77 -10.00 -5.65 11.22
CA ASP A 77 -9.31 -6.86 10.78
C ASP A 77 -8.34 -6.57 9.61
N ALA A 78 -7.52 -7.55 9.26
CA ALA A 78 -6.48 -7.38 8.25
C ALA A 78 -7.07 -7.11 6.85
N VAL A 79 -8.15 -7.81 6.47
CA VAL A 79 -8.74 -7.68 5.15
C VAL A 79 -9.39 -6.31 4.97
N THR A 80 -10.05 -5.77 6.00
CA THR A 80 -10.63 -4.42 5.97
C THR A 80 -9.57 -3.36 5.75
N ARG A 81 -8.40 -3.47 6.40
CA ARG A 81 -7.28 -2.53 6.19
C ARG A 81 -6.77 -2.56 4.74
N GLU A 82 -6.66 -3.76 4.15
CA GLU A 82 -6.24 -3.91 2.75
C GLU A 82 -7.31 -3.42 1.75
N ILE A 83 -8.61 -3.57 2.05
CA ILE A 83 -9.71 -3.00 1.26
C ILE A 83 -9.62 -1.47 1.25
N ILE A 84 -9.41 -0.84 2.41
CA ILE A 84 -9.24 0.62 2.50
C ILE A 84 -8.03 1.07 1.67
N ALA A 85 -6.89 0.38 1.81
CA ALA A 85 -5.69 0.69 1.05
C ALA A 85 -5.90 0.53 -0.47
N LEU A 86 -6.63 -0.50 -0.88
CA LEU A 86 -6.99 -0.74 -2.28
C LEU A 86 -7.90 0.34 -2.84
N ALA A 87 -8.96 0.73 -2.12
CA ALA A 87 -9.89 1.78 -2.53
C ALA A 87 -9.15 3.12 -2.76
N VAL A 88 -8.33 3.53 -1.79
CA VAL A 88 -7.49 4.74 -1.90
C VAL A 88 -6.51 4.63 -3.07
N SER A 89 -5.90 3.46 -3.26
CA SER A 89 -4.96 3.22 -4.36
C SER A 89 -5.62 3.34 -5.74
N ALA A 90 -6.85 2.84 -5.86
CA ALA A 90 -7.64 2.91 -7.09
C ALA A 90 -8.06 4.35 -7.40
N THR A 91 -8.59 5.08 -6.41
CA THR A 91 -8.91 6.51 -6.55
C THR A 91 -7.71 7.35 -6.95
N ASN A 92 -6.53 7.07 -6.38
CA ASN A 92 -5.30 7.79 -6.70
C ASN A 92 -4.62 7.34 -8.01
N GLY A 93 -5.17 6.34 -8.72
CA GLY A 93 -4.58 5.82 -9.95
C GLY A 93 -3.21 5.13 -9.77
N CYS A 94 -2.88 4.64 -8.58
CA CYS A 94 -1.59 4.02 -8.32
C CYS A 94 -1.54 2.56 -8.79
N ARG A 95 -1.06 2.33 -10.03
CA ARG A 95 -0.94 0.98 -10.61
C ARG A 95 -0.18 -0.02 -9.71
N TYR A 96 0.96 0.37 -9.15
CA TYR A 96 1.75 -0.50 -8.27
C TYR A 96 0.95 -0.88 -7.00
N CYS A 97 0.33 0.12 -6.37
CA CYS A 97 -0.40 -0.03 -5.13
C CYS A 97 -1.66 -0.91 -5.33
N VAL A 98 -2.40 -0.69 -6.41
CA VAL A 98 -3.57 -1.51 -6.77
C VAL A 98 -3.20 -2.99 -6.86
N ASN A 99 -2.11 -3.32 -7.56
CA ASN A 99 -1.64 -4.71 -7.68
C ASN A 99 -1.21 -5.29 -6.33
N SER A 100 -0.44 -4.53 -5.56
CA SER A 100 0.05 -4.94 -4.23
C SER A 100 -1.10 -5.23 -3.25
N HIS A 101 -2.02 -4.28 -3.11
CA HIS A 101 -3.13 -4.38 -2.16
C HIS A 101 -4.22 -5.36 -2.61
N THR A 102 -4.49 -5.49 -3.91
CA THR A 102 -5.36 -6.57 -4.42
C THR A 102 -4.78 -7.94 -4.07
N THR A 103 -3.47 -8.14 -4.27
CA THR A 103 -2.80 -9.40 -3.93
C THR A 103 -2.89 -9.69 -2.44
N ALA A 104 -2.65 -8.69 -1.59
CA ALA A 104 -2.73 -8.82 -0.14
C ALA A 104 -4.16 -9.14 0.34
N ALA A 105 -5.16 -8.39 -0.12
CA ALA A 105 -6.57 -8.64 0.21
C ALA A 105 -7.02 -10.04 -0.21
N ARG A 106 -6.61 -10.50 -1.40
CA ARG A 106 -6.90 -11.86 -1.88
C ARG A 106 -6.26 -12.94 -1.02
N LYS A 107 -5.01 -12.75 -0.59
CA LYS A 107 -4.35 -13.69 0.36
C LYS A 107 -5.08 -13.79 1.70
N LEU A 108 -5.81 -12.73 2.08
CA LEU A 108 -6.63 -12.67 3.29
C LEU A 108 -8.07 -13.16 3.09
N GLY A 109 -8.41 -13.70 1.90
CA GLY A 109 -9.69 -14.34 1.63
C GLY A 109 -10.69 -13.51 0.83
N LEU A 110 -10.34 -12.28 0.39
CA LEU A 110 -11.22 -11.52 -0.50
C LEU A 110 -11.32 -12.21 -1.87
N ASN A 111 -12.51 -12.67 -2.24
CA ASN A 111 -12.74 -13.32 -3.53
C ASN A 111 -12.92 -12.28 -4.67
N VAL A 112 -13.01 -12.76 -5.91
CA VAL A 112 -13.08 -11.88 -7.10
C VAL A 112 -14.41 -11.12 -7.17
N GLU A 113 -15.51 -11.71 -6.71
CA GLU A 113 -16.83 -11.05 -6.68
C GLU A 113 -16.82 -9.87 -5.69
N ALA A 114 -16.33 -10.11 -4.46
CA ALA A 114 -16.17 -9.10 -3.43
C ALA A 114 -15.15 -8.01 -3.84
N LEU A 115 -14.10 -8.37 -4.58
CA LEU A 115 -13.20 -7.39 -5.20
C LEU A 115 -13.95 -6.49 -6.18
N GLY A 116 -14.84 -7.06 -7.01
CA GLY A 116 -15.72 -6.29 -7.89
C GLY A 116 -16.62 -5.32 -7.12
N GLU A 117 -17.20 -5.77 -6.00
CA GLU A 117 -18.03 -4.92 -5.13
C GLU A 117 -17.23 -3.77 -4.50
N VAL A 118 -16.02 -4.03 -3.98
CA VAL A 118 -15.11 -2.98 -3.46
C VAL A 118 -14.83 -1.91 -4.52
N LEU A 119 -14.55 -2.32 -5.76
CA LEU A 119 -14.27 -1.39 -6.85
C LEU A 119 -15.53 -0.63 -7.31
N ALA A 120 -16.69 -1.28 -7.32
CA ALA A 120 -17.97 -0.62 -7.62
C ALA A 120 -18.31 0.46 -6.58
N ILE A 121 -18.14 0.16 -5.28
CA ILE A 121 -18.32 1.13 -4.18
C ILE A 121 -17.34 2.28 -4.32
N THR A 122 -16.06 1.99 -4.58
CA THR A 122 -15.03 3.02 -4.78
C THR A 122 -15.37 3.94 -5.95
N ALA A 123 -15.82 3.39 -7.08
CA ALA A 123 -16.23 4.16 -8.25
C ALA A 123 -17.45 5.05 -7.97
N LEU A 124 -18.46 4.50 -7.27
CA LEU A 124 -19.65 5.24 -6.86
C LEU A 124 -19.28 6.46 -6.02
N PHE A 125 -18.48 6.28 -4.97
CA PHE A 125 -18.10 7.39 -4.08
C PHE A 125 -17.20 8.42 -4.77
N ASN A 126 -16.30 8.02 -5.65
CA ASN A 126 -15.56 8.99 -6.47
C ASN A 126 -16.50 9.86 -7.31
N SER A 127 -17.55 9.26 -7.91
CA SER A 127 -18.54 10.00 -8.70
C SER A 127 -19.41 10.91 -7.84
N THR A 128 -19.94 10.44 -6.72
CA THR A 128 -20.85 11.25 -5.88
C THR A 128 -20.12 12.36 -5.16
N ASN A 129 -18.86 12.14 -4.75
CA ASN A 129 -18.03 13.18 -4.15
C ASN A 129 -17.77 14.31 -5.15
N ALA A 130 -17.49 13.99 -6.42
CA ALA A 130 -17.31 15.00 -7.47
C ALA A 130 -18.59 15.82 -7.72
N LEU A 131 -19.77 15.20 -7.60
CA LEU A 131 -21.04 15.93 -7.71
C LEU A 131 -21.24 16.87 -6.52
N ALA A 132 -21.08 16.38 -5.29
CA ALA A 132 -21.26 17.19 -4.09
C ALA A 132 -20.29 18.38 -4.04
N ASP A 133 -19.00 18.13 -4.34
CA ASP A 133 -17.99 19.18 -4.44
C ASP A 133 -18.29 20.13 -5.61
N GLY A 134 -18.61 19.61 -6.80
CA GLY A 134 -18.94 20.45 -7.97
C GLY A 134 -20.13 21.38 -7.75
N PHE A 135 -21.13 20.95 -6.96
CA PHE A 135 -22.27 21.78 -6.57
C PHE A 135 -22.01 22.65 -5.33
N GLN A 136 -20.85 22.51 -4.66
CA GLN A 136 -20.50 23.21 -3.43
C GLN A 136 -21.57 23.05 -2.34
N ILE A 137 -21.98 21.80 -2.10
CA ILE A 137 -23.02 21.47 -1.12
C ILE A 137 -22.45 21.56 0.31
N GLU A 138 -23.12 22.30 1.19
CA GLU A 138 -22.79 22.39 2.61
C GLU A 138 -23.31 21.16 3.38
N PRO A 139 -22.55 20.60 4.35
CA PRO A 139 -23.02 19.48 5.18
C PRO A 139 -24.15 19.89 6.13
N ASP A 140 -25.27 19.17 6.09
CA ASP A 140 -26.41 19.31 7.01
C ASP A 140 -26.68 18.04 7.84
N VAL A 141 -26.06 16.92 7.47
CA VAL A 141 -26.01 15.69 8.26
C VAL A 141 -24.67 15.62 9.00
N LEU A 142 -24.71 15.80 10.32
CA LEU A 142 -23.53 15.84 11.19
C LEU A 142 -23.55 14.69 12.21
N PRO A 143 -22.40 14.08 12.55
CA PRO A 143 -22.34 13.06 13.58
C PRO A 143 -22.62 13.66 14.97
N PRO A 144 -23.19 12.87 15.91
CA PRO A 144 -23.21 13.26 17.31
C PRO A 144 -21.78 13.31 17.86
N LEU A 145 -21.54 14.23 18.79
CA LEU A 145 -20.27 14.38 19.51
C LEU A 145 -20.36 13.79 20.92
#